data_AF-A0AAV7G600-F1
#
_entry.id   AF-A0AAV7G600-F1
#
_cell.length_a   1.000
_cell.length_b   1.000
_cell.length_c   1.000
_cell.angle_alpha   90.00
_cell.angle_beta   90.00
_cell.angle_gamma   90.00
#
_symmetry.space_group_name_H-M   'P 1'
#
loop_
_entity.id
_entity.type
_entity.pdbx_description
1 polymer ?
#
loop_
_entity_poly.entity_id
_entity_poly.type
_entity_poly.pdbx_seq_one_letter_code
_entity_poly.pdbx_strand_id
1 'polypeptide(L)'
;MMSLFLIPLRPPAVALLVNAGLPTFRSQAFPSSREGGGVLPGRHSLFAESKGIHTLSIRKSRELPFACFYDTKKDLDNGLADKQLGVNWPILSRWDVPWEWQTVLFSMIACGASFALTGLVEAIALPYLGFQGEVSLDQKAVILFAGQFAVTASVLGVLYGITNTFRPFPNDIFRYDLKEPFDLQNGWLLWAGVGLFGAVIAIALVGFLLNIMNSEQPQRETDALIRLLPLIGSSSISTTCLVGITGVLAPLLEETVFRGFLMVSLTKWFPTPVSVLLSAAVFALAHLTPGEFPQLFVLGTALGFSYAQTRNLLTPITIHAFWNSGVILLLTFLQLQGYDIRELLQTS
;
A
#
# COMPACT_ATOMS: atom_id res chain seq x y z
N MET A 1 -0.56 8.93 -4.05
CA MET A 1 0.12 9.45 -5.28
C MET A 1 0.18 8.41 -6.39
N MET A 2 0.29 7.11 -6.05
CA MET A 2 0.25 5.96 -6.99
C MET A 2 -0.90 5.98 -8.03
N SER A 3 -2.12 6.42 -7.67
CA SER A 3 -3.25 6.47 -8.61
C SER A 3 -3.10 7.55 -9.69
N LEU A 4 -2.46 8.68 -9.37
CA LEU A 4 -2.22 9.76 -10.33
C LEU A 4 -1.18 9.37 -11.39
N PHE A 5 -0.35 8.35 -11.10
CA PHE A 5 0.61 7.78 -12.05
C PHE A 5 0.00 6.75 -13.01
N LEU A 6 -1.17 6.18 -12.68
CA LEU A 6 -1.79 5.11 -13.47
C LEU A 6 -2.98 5.53 -14.32
N ILE A 7 -3.50 6.75 -14.17
CA ILE A 7 -4.53 7.27 -15.08
C ILE A 7 -3.82 7.70 -16.37
N PRO A 8 -3.90 6.93 -17.47
CA PRO A 8 -3.30 7.33 -18.72
C PRO A 8 -4.21 8.38 -19.33
N LEU A 9 -3.86 9.65 -19.21
CA LEU A 9 -4.35 10.65 -20.16
C LEU A 9 -3.65 10.37 -21.50
N ARG A 10 -4.20 9.39 -22.23
CA ARG A 10 -3.77 8.76 -23.49
C ARG A 10 -2.64 7.72 -23.42
N PRO A 11 -2.85 6.62 -24.16
CA PRO A 11 -1.83 6.05 -25.03
C PRO A 11 -2.21 6.29 -26.51
N PRO A 12 -1.31 6.82 -27.36
CA PRO A 12 -1.45 6.71 -28.82
C PRO A 12 -1.32 5.25 -29.31
N ALA A 13 -0.94 4.31 -28.43
CA ALA A 13 -0.62 2.93 -28.80
C ALA A 13 -1.85 2.01 -29.01
N VAL A 14 -3.05 2.37 -28.53
CA VAL A 14 -4.25 1.51 -28.71
C VAL A 14 -4.84 1.64 -30.11
N ALA A 15 -4.56 2.73 -30.84
CA ALA A 15 -4.97 2.90 -32.24
C ALA A 15 -4.21 1.97 -33.21
N LEU A 16 -3.04 1.46 -32.82
CA LEU A 16 -2.22 0.61 -33.68
C LEU A 16 -2.60 -0.87 -33.64
N LEU A 17 -3.30 -1.33 -32.59
CA LEU A 17 -3.73 -2.73 -32.46
C LEU A 17 -5.13 -3.00 -33.05
N VAL A 18 -5.91 -1.96 -33.35
CA VAL A 18 -7.25 -2.11 -33.96
C VAL A 18 -7.18 -2.08 -35.50
N ASN A 19 -6.08 -1.62 -36.09
CA ASN A 19 -5.91 -1.53 -37.56
C ASN A 19 -5.07 -2.64 -38.21
N ALA A 20 -4.63 -3.64 -37.44
CA ALA A 20 -4.01 -4.83 -38.00
C ALA A 20 -5.11 -5.82 -38.43
N GLY A 21 -5.60 -5.66 -39.67
CA GLY A 21 -6.58 -6.54 -40.28
C GLY A 21 -6.16 -8.01 -40.23
N LEU A 22 -6.96 -8.83 -39.55
CA LEU A 22 -6.87 -10.29 -39.61
C LEU A 22 -7.90 -10.81 -40.63
N PRO A 23 -7.49 -11.66 -41.59
CA PRO A 23 -8.40 -12.23 -42.57
C PRO A 23 -9.29 -13.29 -41.92
N THR A 24 -10.57 -13.24 -42.29
CA THR A 24 -11.60 -14.23 -41.98
C THR A 24 -11.24 -15.60 -42.54
N PHE A 25 -11.31 -16.66 -41.73
CA PHE A 25 -11.33 -18.03 -42.22
C PHE A 25 -12.60 -18.77 -41.78
N ARG A 26 -13.17 -19.43 -42.79
CA ARG A 26 -14.51 -20.00 -42.90
C ARG A 26 -14.51 -21.44 -42.39
N SER A 27 -15.65 -21.87 -41.85
CA SER A 27 -15.94 -23.23 -41.39
C SER A 27 -15.79 -24.29 -42.48
N GLN A 28 -15.26 -25.47 -42.13
CA GLN A 28 -15.59 -26.74 -42.79
C GLN A 28 -15.65 -27.88 -41.76
N ALA A 29 -16.52 -28.86 -42.04
CA ALA A 29 -17.01 -29.89 -41.13
C ALA A 29 -16.57 -31.31 -41.57
N PHE A 30 -16.28 -32.17 -40.57
CA PHE A 30 -16.38 -33.66 -40.47
C PHE A 30 -15.71 -34.58 -41.53
N PRO A 31 -15.45 -35.92 -41.29
CA PRO A 31 -16.17 -36.86 -40.40
C PRO A 31 -15.38 -37.92 -39.57
N SER A 32 -16.20 -38.72 -38.85
CA SER A 32 -16.08 -39.84 -37.90
C SER A 32 -15.16 -41.07 -38.14
N SER A 33 -14.84 -41.77 -37.02
CA SER A 33 -14.85 -43.26 -36.84
C SER A 33 -14.76 -43.57 -35.31
N ARG A 34 -15.74 -44.18 -34.60
CA ARG A 34 -16.00 -45.64 -34.31
C ARG A 34 -14.73 -46.44 -33.95
N GLU A 35 -14.60 -47.26 -32.88
CA GLU A 35 -15.48 -48.17 -32.10
C GLU A 35 -14.97 -48.30 -30.63
N GLY A 36 -15.82 -48.49 -29.60
CA GLY A 36 -16.22 -49.79 -28.99
C GLY A 36 -15.59 -49.92 -27.57
N GLY A 37 -16.13 -50.41 -26.47
CA GLY A 37 -17.36 -51.09 -26.05
C GLY A 37 -17.04 -51.90 -24.76
N GLY A 38 -17.90 -51.90 -23.72
CA GLY A 38 -17.82 -52.78 -22.52
C GLY A 38 -17.69 -52.02 -21.17
N VAL A 39 -18.75 -51.73 -20.40
CA VAL A 39 -19.61 -52.57 -19.52
C VAL A 39 -18.93 -52.98 -18.18
N LEU A 40 -19.37 -52.32 -17.09
CA LEU A 40 -19.31 -52.71 -15.65
C LEU A 40 -20.35 -53.84 -15.36
N PRO A 41 -20.54 -54.43 -14.14
CA PRO A 41 -20.08 -54.07 -12.77
C PRO A 41 -19.72 -55.29 -11.85
N GLY A 42 -19.42 -55.04 -10.56
CA GLY A 42 -19.56 -56.07 -9.51
C GLY A 42 -18.79 -55.84 -8.21
N ARG A 43 -19.52 -55.50 -7.13
CA ARG A 43 -19.06 -55.51 -5.72
C ARG A 43 -18.78 -56.94 -5.24
N HIS A 44 -17.84 -57.13 -4.30
CA HIS A 44 -18.11 -57.79 -3.01
C HIS A 44 -16.93 -57.65 -2.02
N SER A 45 -17.32 -57.44 -0.76
CA SER A 45 -16.55 -57.34 0.48
C SER A 45 -15.86 -58.63 0.91
N LEU A 46 -14.69 -58.54 1.56
CA LEU A 46 -14.27 -59.52 2.57
C LEU A 46 -13.43 -58.85 3.68
N PHE A 47 -13.83 -59.17 4.91
CA PHE A 47 -13.18 -58.92 6.19
C PHE A 47 -11.80 -59.59 6.29
N ALA A 48 -10.85 -58.95 6.96
CA ALA A 48 -9.85 -59.64 7.79
C ALA A 48 -9.29 -58.70 8.86
N GLU A 49 -9.54 -59.08 10.10
CA GLU A 49 -9.07 -58.52 11.35
C GLU A 49 -7.70 -59.12 11.70
N SER A 50 -6.72 -58.33 12.13
CA SER A 50 -5.57 -58.85 12.89
C SER A 50 -4.93 -57.79 13.79
N LYS A 51 -5.02 -58.12 15.07
CA LYS A 51 -4.36 -57.67 16.31
C LYS A 51 -3.01 -56.94 16.16
N GLY A 52 -2.84 -55.92 17.01
CA GLY A 52 -1.60 -55.16 17.14
C GLY A 52 -0.49 -55.85 17.93
N ILE A 53 0.64 -55.15 18.04
CA ILE A 53 1.49 -54.95 19.24
C ILE A 53 2.68 -54.04 18.84
N HIS A 54 3.01 -53.15 19.77
CA HIS A 54 4.16 -52.24 19.90
C HIS A 54 5.42 -52.52 19.07
N THR A 55 5.96 -51.47 18.46
CA THR A 55 7.41 -51.31 18.24
C THR A 55 7.87 -49.89 18.56
N LEU A 56 9.05 -49.87 19.16
CA LEU A 56 9.72 -48.75 19.79
C LEU A 56 10.24 -47.69 18.81
N SER A 57 10.33 -46.47 19.35
CA SER A 57 11.18 -45.37 18.92
C SER A 57 12.53 -45.82 18.34
N ILE A 58 12.81 -45.41 17.11
CA ILE A 58 14.17 -45.14 16.64
C ILE A 58 14.16 -43.81 15.89
N ARG A 59 14.77 -42.82 16.54
CA ARG A 59 15.20 -41.53 16.00
C ARG A 59 16.29 -41.78 14.95
N LYS A 60 16.12 -41.27 13.73
CA LYS A 60 17.27 -40.91 12.87
C LYS A 60 16.96 -39.66 12.07
N SER A 61 17.55 -38.58 12.55
CA SER A 61 17.73 -37.29 11.91
C SER A 61 18.35 -37.40 10.52
N ARG A 62 17.76 -36.71 9.55
CA ARG A 62 18.47 -36.17 8.39
C ARG A 62 18.16 -34.68 8.35
N GLU A 63 19.10 -33.90 8.87
CA GLU A 63 19.08 -32.45 8.73
C GLU A 63 19.51 -32.05 7.32
N LEU A 64 18.75 -31.12 6.75
CA LEU A 64 19.16 -30.23 5.66
C LEU A 64 18.89 -28.80 6.19
N PRO A 65 19.86 -27.87 6.11
CA PRO A 65 19.80 -26.64 6.88
C PRO A 65 19.21 -25.51 6.03
N PHE A 66 17.94 -25.15 6.26
CA PHE A 66 17.40 -23.83 5.92
C PHE A 66 16.07 -23.62 6.64
N ALA A 67 16.14 -23.37 7.95
CA ALA A 67 15.02 -22.81 8.70
C ALA A 67 15.60 -21.99 9.87
N CYS A 68 15.48 -20.66 9.80
CA CYS A 68 15.58 -19.83 10.99
C CYS A 68 14.42 -20.24 11.91
N PHE A 69 14.69 -21.13 12.86
CA PHE A 69 13.79 -21.37 13.96
C PHE A 69 13.75 -20.11 14.82
N TYR A 70 12.58 -19.47 14.81
CA TYR A 70 12.19 -18.39 15.70
C TYR A 70 12.24 -18.91 17.14
N ASP A 71 13.17 -18.41 17.95
CA ASP A 71 13.34 -18.85 19.33
C ASP A 71 12.42 -18.06 20.26
N THR A 72 11.21 -18.58 20.45
CA THR A 72 10.18 -18.03 21.35
C THR A 72 10.67 -17.89 22.79
N LYS A 73 11.68 -18.69 23.20
CA LYS A 73 12.18 -18.70 24.57
C LYS A 73 13.00 -17.46 24.89
N LYS A 74 13.79 -16.98 23.92
CA LYS A 74 14.64 -15.79 24.07
C LYS A 74 13.82 -14.50 24.17
N ASP A 75 12.72 -14.41 23.44
CA ASP A 75 11.76 -13.29 23.54
C ASP A 75 10.93 -13.36 24.84
N LEU A 76 10.61 -14.56 25.34
CA LEU A 76 9.95 -14.72 26.63
C LEU A 76 10.86 -14.30 27.79
N ASP A 77 12.14 -14.68 27.74
CA ASP A 77 13.15 -14.32 28.73
C ASP A 77 13.45 -12.80 28.69
N ASN A 78 13.53 -12.20 27.49
CA ASN A 78 13.64 -10.74 27.34
C ASN A 78 12.38 -10.00 27.82
N GLY A 79 11.18 -10.53 27.54
CA GLY A 79 9.91 -9.95 27.99
C GLY A 79 9.68 -10.06 29.50
N LEU A 80 10.26 -11.07 30.16
CA LEU A 80 10.31 -11.23 31.61
C LEU A 80 11.33 -10.26 32.24
N ALA A 81 12.46 -10.00 31.59
CA ALA A 81 13.46 -9.04 32.04
C ALA A 81 13.00 -7.57 31.87
N ASP A 82 12.33 -7.24 30.77
CA ASP A 82 11.83 -5.88 30.49
C ASP A 82 10.65 -5.51 31.41
N LYS A 83 9.79 -6.49 31.75
CA LYS A 83 8.76 -6.33 32.80
C LYS A 83 9.34 -6.08 34.19
N GLN A 84 10.58 -6.50 34.47
CA GLN A 84 11.25 -6.23 35.75
C GLN A 84 11.88 -4.82 35.82
N LEU A 85 12.10 -4.14 34.69
CA LEU A 85 12.71 -2.80 34.66
C LEU A 85 11.72 -1.62 34.55
N GLY A 86 10.42 -1.87 34.37
CA GLY A 86 9.39 -0.83 34.40
C GLY A 86 9.42 0.19 33.24
N VAL A 87 10.30 0.03 32.25
CA VAL A 87 10.39 0.91 31.08
C VAL A 87 9.74 0.23 29.87
N ASN A 88 8.41 0.29 29.79
CA ASN A 88 7.69 -0.21 28.63
C ASN A 88 7.74 0.85 27.51
N TRP A 89 8.55 0.62 26.46
CA TRP A 89 8.64 1.50 25.30
C TRP A 89 7.58 1.12 24.25
N PRO A 90 6.50 1.91 24.07
CA PRO A 90 5.41 1.56 23.15
C PRO A 90 5.91 1.33 21.72
N ILE A 91 6.89 2.12 21.28
CA ILE A 91 7.53 2.04 19.96
C ILE A 91 8.21 0.70 19.65
N LEU A 92 8.62 -0.05 20.67
CA LEU A 92 9.28 -1.36 20.51
C LEU A 92 8.32 -2.54 20.70
N SER A 93 7.15 -2.28 21.28
CA SER A 93 6.15 -3.33 21.50
C SER A 93 5.65 -3.88 20.16
N ARG A 94 5.29 -5.17 20.11
CA ARG A 94 4.75 -5.85 18.92
C ARG A 94 3.21 -5.87 18.99
N TRP A 95 2.53 -6.08 17.86
CA TRP A 95 1.09 -6.35 17.86
C TRP A 95 0.84 -7.84 17.99
N ASP A 96 -0.26 -8.20 18.64
CA ASP A 96 -0.75 -9.59 18.65
C ASP A 96 -1.64 -9.82 17.42
N VAL A 97 -1.05 -10.40 16.37
CA VAL A 97 -1.67 -10.53 15.04
C VAL A 97 -2.25 -11.94 14.84
N PRO A 98 -3.56 -12.07 14.55
CA PRO A 98 -4.23 -13.36 14.50
C PRO A 98 -4.02 -14.14 13.19
N TRP A 99 -3.52 -13.50 12.13
CA TRP A 99 -3.34 -14.12 10.83
C TRP A 99 -1.89 -14.54 10.54
N GLU A 100 -1.73 -15.45 9.58
CA GLU A 100 -0.43 -15.99 9.16
C GLU A 100 0.11 -15.29 7.92
N TRP A 101 1.36 -15.59 7.54
CA TRP A 101 2.06 -14.92 6.45
C TRP A 101 1.36 -15.09 5.09
N GLN A 102 0.63 -16.20 4.89
CA GLN A 102 -0.16 -16.42 3.68
C GLN A 102 -1.27 -15.38 3.56
N THR A 103 -1.94 -15.07 4.67
CA THR A 103 -2.98 -14.02 4.70
C THR A 103 -2.37 -12.66 4.37
N VAL A 104 -1.18 -12.36 4.87
CA VAL A 104 -0.47 -11.12 4.53
C VAL A 104 -0.19 -11.06 3.03
N LEU A 105 0.42 -12.11 2.48
CA LEU A 105 0.77 -12.17 1.05
C LEU A 105 -0.48 -12.05 0.16
N PHE A 106 -1.51 -12.86 0.40
CA PHE A 106 -2.72 -12.84 -0.41
C PHE A 106 -3.50 -11.53 -0.27
N SER A 107 -3.52 -10.92 0.92
CA SER A 107 -4.17 -9.62 1.11
C SER A 107 -3.42 -8.51 0.37
N MET A 108 -2.09 -8.50 0.39
CA MET A 108 -1.31 -7.52 -0.35
C MET A 108 -1.47 -7.68 -1.87
N ILE A 109 -1.49 -8.93 -2.36
CA ILE A 109 -1.79 -9.22 -3.78
C ILE A 109 -3.20 -8.76 -4.12
N ALA A 110 -4.20 -9.06 -3.29
CA ALA A 110 -5.58 -8.67 -3.52
C ALA A 110 -5.78 -7.15 -3.51
N CYS A 111 -5.09 -6.43 -2.60
CA CYS A 111 -5.08 -4.97 -2.58
C CYS A 111 -4.47 -4.39 -3.87
N GLY A 112 -3.30 -4.91 -4.28
CA GLY A 112 -2.65 -4.48 -5.53
C GLY A 112 -3.47 -4.80 -6.78
N ALA A 113 -4.08 -5.98 -6.84
CA ALA A 113 -4.97 -6.38 -7.93
C ALA A 113 -6.24 -5.51 -7.97
N SER A 114 -6.87 -5.26 -6.81
CA SER A 114 -8.03 -4.36 -6.72
C SER A 114 -7.68 -2.96 -7.20
N PHE A 115 -6.53 -2.42 -6.79
CA PHE A 115 -6.05 -1.12 -7.24
C PHE A 115 -5.88 -1.07 -8.77
N ALA A 116 -5.20 -2.05 -9.36
CA ALA A 116 -4.98 -2.12 -10.80
C ALA A 116 -6.28 -2.33 -11.60
N LEU A 117 -7.18 -3.19 -11.12
CA LEU A 117 -8.46 -3.47 -11.76
C LEU A 117 -9.39 -2.25 -11.73
N THR A 118 -9.49 -1.55 -10.59
CA THR A 118 -10.32 -0.34 -10.49
C THR A 118 -9.82 0.73 -11.47
N GLY A 119 -8.50 0.96 -11.54
CA GLY A 119 -7.93 1.91 -12.50
C GLY A 119 -8.15 1.51 -13.98
N LEU A 120 -8.09 0.21 -14.30
CA LEU A 120 -8.40 -0.29 -15.64
C LEU A 120 -9.87 -0.08 -16.00
N VAL A 121 -10.78 -0.39 -15.07
CA VAL A 121 -12.23 -0.18 -15.26
C VAL A 121 -12.52 1.30 -15.52
N GLU A 122 -11.91 2.21 -14.75
CA GLU A 122 -12.05 3.65 -14.96
C GLU A 122 -11.53 4.08 -16.34
N ALA A 123 -10.32 3.64 -16.72
CA ALA A 123 -9.73 3.96 -18.02
C ALA A 123 -10.59 3.49 -19.20
N ILE A 124 -11.27 2.36 -19.06
CA ILE A 124 -12.19 1.83 -20.08
C ILE A 124 -13.53 2.55 -20.04
N ALA A 125 -14.08 2.84 -18.86
CA ALA A 125 -15.42 3.40 -18.70
C ALA A 125 -15.52 4.87 -19.12
N LEU A 126 -14.48 5.69 -18.86
CA LEU A 126 -14.51 7.13 -19.14
C LEU A 126 -14.86 7.49 -20.60
N PRO A 127 -14.28 6.84 -21.63
CA PRO A 127 -14.70 7.05 -23.01
C PRO A 127 -16.17 6.71 -23.30
N TYR A 128 -16.76 5.69 -22.65
CA TYR A 128 -18.16 5.31 -22.89
C TYR A 128 -19.16 6.22 -22.16
N LEU A 129 -18.71 6.86 -21.07
CA LEU A 129 -19.51 7.84 -20.32
C LEU A 129 -19.57 9.21 -20.99
N GLY A 130 -19.00 9.37 -22.19
CA GLY A 130 -19.04 10.62 -22.95
C GLY A 130 -17.89 11.58 -22.62
N PHE A 131 -16.92 11.18 -21.80
CA PHE A 131 -15.72 11.99 -21.51
C PHE A 131 -14.64 11.83 -22.59
N GLN A 132 -15.02 11.93 -23.87
CA GLN A 132 -14.10 11.93 -25.00
C GLN A 132 -13.86 13.37 -25.47
N GLY A 133 -12.64 13.91 -25.29
CA GLY A 133 -12.26 15.22 -25.82
C GLY A 133 -11.55 16.14 -24.81
N GLU A 134 -11.53 17.45 -25.11
CA GLU A 134 -11.01 18.47 -24.21
C GLU A 134 -12.00 18.74 -23.06
N VAL A 135 -11.87 17.93 -22.01
CA VAL A 135 -12.62 18.09 -20.75
C VAL A 135 -12.09 19.30 -19.98
N SER A 136 -12.99 20.07 -19.35
CA SER A 136 -12.60 21.23 -18.52
C SER A 136 -11.73 20.78 -17.33
N LEU A 137 -10.92 21.71 -16.78
CA LEU A 137 -10.05 21.39 -15.63
C LEU A 137 -10.87 20.95 -14.41
N ASP A 138 -12.00 21.59 -14.16
CA ASP A 138 -12.91 21.21 -13.06
C ASP A 138 -13.47 19.81 -13.23
N GLN A 139 -13.92 19.48 -14.45
CA GLN A 139 -14.40 18.12 -14.74
C GLN A 139 -13.30 17.09 -14.59
N LYS A 140 -12.07 17.39 -15.04
CA LYS A 140 -10.90 16.52 -14.81
C LYS A 140 -10.65 16.30 -13.32
N ALA A 141 -10.66 17.36 -12.51
CA ALA A 141 -10.45 17.26 -11.07
C ALA A 141 -11.52 16.39 -10.38
N VAL A 142 -12.79 16.56 -10.77
CA VAL A 142 -13.91 15.75 -10.26
C VAL A 142 -13.77 14.29 -10.65
N ILE A 143 -13.38 14.00 -11.91
CA ILE A 143 -13.13 12.63 -12.37
C ILE A 143 -11.99 11.99 -11.59
N LEU A 144 -10.87 12.70 -11.39
CA LEU A 144 -9.74 12.22 -10.60
C LEU A 144 -10.14 11.94 -9.14
N PHE A 145 -10.98 12.80 -8.55
CA PHE A 145 -11.47 12.61 -7.19
C PHE A 145 -12.37 11.38 -7.09
N ALA A 146 -13.32 11.23 -8.02
CA ALA A 146 -14.20 10.07 -8.08
C ALA A 146 -13.43 8.76 -8.26
N GLY A 147 -12.42 8.75 -9.14
CA GLY A 147 -11.57 7.58 -9.33
C GLY A 147 -10.76 7.23 -8.09
N GLN A 148 -10.13 8.23 -7.45
CA GLN A 148 -9.42 8.00 -6.19
C GLN A 148 -10.35 7.45 -5.10
N PHE A 149 -11.59 7.95 -5.02
CA PHE A 149 -12.59 7.45 -4.08
C PHE A 149 -12.94 5.98 -4.37
N ALA A 150 -13.19 5.63 -5.63
CA ALA A 150 -13.51 4.26 -6.03
C ALA A 150 -12.37 3.29 -5.73
N VAL A 151 -11.11 3.69 -6.00
CA VAL A 151 -9.91 2.92 -5.63
C VAL A 151 -9.83 2.73 -4.12
N THR A 152 -10.00 3.80 -3.36
CA THR A 152 -9.94 3.77 -1.88
C THR A 152 -11.00 2.83 -1.31
N ALA A 153 -12.24 2.95 -1.77
CA ALA A 153 -13.35 2.10 -1.33
C ALA A 153 -13.12 0.63 -1.70
N SER A 154 -12.63 0.36 -2.91
CA SER A 154 -12.40 -1.00 -3.40
C SER A 154 -11.31 -1.71 -2.59
N VAL A 155 -10.14 -1.07 -2.43
CA VAL A 155 -9.00 -1.67 -1.73
C VAL A 155 -9.30 -1.83 -0.24
N LEU A 156 -9.86 -0.81 0.42
CA LEU A 156 -10.23 -0.92 1.83
C LEU A 156 -11.36 -1.93 2.04
N GLY A 157 -12.29 -2.06 1.09
CA GLY A 157 -13.34 -3.09 1.12
C GLY A 157 -12.77 -4.51 1.04
N VAL A 158 -11.81 -4.75 0.14
CA VAL A 158 -11.08 -6.04 0.05
C VAL A 158 -10.33 -6.34 1.35
N LEU A 159 -9.55 -5.38 1.84
CA LEU A 159 -8.78 -5.54 3.07
C LEU A 159 -9.68 -5.80 4.27
N TYR A 160 -10.78 -5.04 4.40
CA TYR A 160 -11.78 -5.24 5.44
C TYR A 160 -12.43 -6.63 5.32
N GLY A 161 -12.84 -7.04 4.13
CA GLY A 161 -13.46 -8.35 3.89
C GLY A 161 -12.57 -9.50 4.35
N ILE A 162 -11.27 -9.45 4.07
CA ILE A 162 -10.32 -10.47 4.48
C ILE A 162 -10.08 -10.40 6.00
N THR A 163 -9.70 -9.25 6.53
CA THR A 163 -9.33 -9.09 7.95
C THR A 163 -10.50 -9.32 8.91
N ASN A 164 -11.74 -9.04 8.48
CA ASN A 164 -12.93 -9.23 9.29
C ASN A 164 -13.22 -10.71 9.60
N THR A 165 -12.67 -11.65 8.81
CA THR A 165 -12.77 -13.10 9.07
C THR A 165 -11.99 -13.55 10.31
N PHE A 166 -11.08 -12.72 10.82
CA PHE A 166 -10.23 -12.99 11.98
C PHE A 166 -10.71 -12.31 13.28
N ARG A 167 -11.90 -11.71 13.29
CA ARG A 167 -12.44 -11.10 14.52
C ARG A 167 -12.82 -12.17 15.57
N PRO A 168 -12.66 -11.88 16.88
CA PRO A 168 -12.14 -10.64 17.43
C PRO A 168 -10.60 -10.60 17.42
N PHE A 169 -10.03 -9.45 17.05
CA PHE A 169 -8.61 -9.15 17.18
C PHE A 169 -8.41 -7.94 18.12
N PRO A 170 -7.20 -7.71 18.66
CA PRO A 170 -6.93 -6.65 19.63
C PRO A 170 -7.38 -5.25 19.18
N ASN A 171 -7.80 -4.42 20.15
CA ASN A 171 -8.35 -3.07 19.91
C ASN A 171 -7.32 -2.05 19.42
N ASP A 172 -6.05 -2.39 19.37
CA ASP A 172 -4.95 -1.54 18.87
C ASP A 172 -4.61 -1.83 17.40
N ILE A 173 -5.31 -2.76 16.75
CA ILE A 173 -5.27 -2.98 15.30
C ILE A 173 -6.37 -2.15 14.64
N PHE A 174 -6.01 -1.38 13.60
CA PHE A 174 -6.91 -0.43 12.93
C PHE A 174 -7.58 0.56 13.89
N ARG A 175 -6.86 1.04 14.90
CA ARG A 175 -7.38 1.98 15.90
C ARG A 175 -7.40 3.41 15.36
N TYR A 176 -8.57 4.05 15.47
CA TYR A 176 -8.81 5.47 15.21
C TYR A 176 -9.38 6.11 16.48
N ASP A 177 -8.55 6.83 17.23
CA ASP A 177 -8.98 7.44 18.49
C ASP A 177 -8.74 8.95 18.49
N LEU A 178 -9.80 9.73 18.68
CA LEU A 178 -9.71 11.20 18.71
C LEU A 178 -9.37 11.74 20.10
N LYS A 179 -9.40 10.90 21.14
CA LYS A 179 -9.19 11.32 22.53
C LYS A 179 -7.73 11.73 22.76
N GLU A 180 -7.55 12.63 23.72
CA GLU A 180 -6.25 13.04 24.26
C GLU A 180 -5.19 13.38 23.18
N PRO A 181 -5.49 14.29 22.22
CA PRO A 181 -4.63 14.55 21.05
C PRO A 181 -3.23 15.03 21.40
N PHE A 182 -3.04 15.63 22.57
CA PHE A 182 -1.78 16.23 23.02
C PHE A 182 -1.14 15.51 24.21
N ASP A 183 -1.57 14.29 24.53
CA ASP A 183 -0.89 13.49 25.55
C ASP A 183 0.59 13.25 25.18
N LEU A 184 1.49 13.38 26.16
CA LEU A 184 2.94 13.31 25.92
C LEU A 184 3.39 11.89 25.55
N GLN A 185 2.69 10.86 26.02
CA GLN A 185 3.09 9.49 25.76
C GLN A 185 2.57 9.02 24.40
N ASN A 186 1.28 9.23 24.11
CA ASN A 186 0.62 8.63 22.94
C ASN A 186 -0.33 9.58 22.20
N GLY A 187 -0.30 10.88 22.49
CA GLY A 187 -1.17 11.88 21.86
C GLY A 187 -0.96 11.97 20.35
N TRP A 188 -1.99 11.58 19.58
CA TRP A 188 -1.87 11.39 18.14
C TRP A 188 -1.49 12.67 17.39
N LEU A 189 -1.96 13.84 17.84
CA LEU A 189 -1.69 15.11 17.19
C LEU A 189 -0.32 15.67 17.58
N LEU A 190 0.09 15.51 18.85
CA LEU A 190 1.43 15.86 19.29
C LEU A 190 2.48 15.07 18.51
N TRP A 191 2.34 13.74 18.48
CA TRP A 191 3.27 12.86 17.77
C TRP A 191 3.19 13.02 16.25
N ALA A 192 2.05 13.44 15.70
CA ALA A 192 1.98 13.87 14.31
C ALA A 192 2.86 15.10 14.06
N GLY A 193 2.82 16.11 14.93
CA GLY A 193 3.69 17.29 14.85
C GLY A 193 5.18 16.93 14.95
N VAL A 194 5.55 16.12 15.96
CA VAL A 194 6.93 15.65 16.16
C VAL A 194 7.42 14.82 14.97
N GLY A 195 6.59 13.88 14.49
CA GLY A 195 6.90 13.03 13.36
C GLY A 195 7.05 13.81 12.06
N LEU A 196 6.18 14.79 11.80
CA LEU A 196 6.27 15.66 10.63
C LEU A 196 7.54 16.52 10.66
N PHE A 197 7.84 17.15 11.80
CA PHE A 197 9.06 17.94 11.95
C PHE A 197 10.33 17.09 11.75
N GLY A 198 10.37 15.90 12.36
CA GLY A 198 11.45 14.94 12.18
C GLY A 198 11.60 14.50 10.72
N ALA A 199 10.49 14.22 10.03
CA ALA A 199 10.49 13.85 8.62
C ALA A 199 11.05 14.96 7.73
N VAL A 200 10.63 16.22 7.93
CA VAL A 200 11.15 17.38 7.17
C VAL A 200 12.66 17.50 7.32
N ILE A 201 13.18 17.42 8.55
CA ILE A 201 14.63 17.49 8.80
C ILE A 201 15.35 16.31 8.14
N ALA A 202 14.86 15.09 8.32
CA ALA A 202 15.50 13.90 7.78
C ALA A 202 15.55 13.92 6.24
N ILE A 203 14.47 14.35 5.59
CA ILE A 203 14.40 14.46 4.13
C ILE A 203 15.32 15.57 3.62
N ALA A 204 15.36 16.73 4.28
CA ALA A 204 16.30 17.79 3.95
C ALA A 204 17.77 17.33 4.05
N LEU A 205 18.11 16.57 5.10
CA LEU A 205 19.45 16.00 5.26
C LEU A 205 19.79 14.98 4.17
N VAL A 206 18.85 14.08 3.83
CA VAL A 206 19.05 13.12 2.74
C VAL A 206 19.22 13.83 1.41
N GLY A 207 18.40 14.85 1.12
CA GLY A 207 18.54 15.67 -0.09
C GLY A 207 19.91 16.36 -0.16
N PHE A 208 20.38 16.92 0.94
CA PHE A 208 21.72 17.53 1.03
C PHE A 208 22.85 16.52 0.78
N LEU A 209 22.75 15.32 1.36
CA LEU A 209 23.73 14.25 1.17
C LEU A 209 23.78 13.76 -0.29
N LEU A 210 22.61 13.55 -0.90
CA LEU A 210 22.52 13.15 -2.30
C LEU A 210 23.10 14.22 -3.24
N ASN A 211 22.87 15.49 -2.95
CA ASN A 211 23.45 16.60 -3.70
C ASN A 211 24.99 16.60 -3.64
N ILE A 212 25.60 16.34 -2.47
CA ILE A 212 27.06 16.19 -2.35
C ILE A 212 27.59 15.01 -3.18
N MET A 213 26.80 13.95 -3.32
CA MET A 213 27.18 12.75 -4.06
C MET A 213 27.08 12.91 -5.59
N ASN A 214 26.75 14.11 -6.11
CA ASN A 214 26.50 14.39 -7.52
C ASN A 214 25.48 13.42 -8.15
N SER A 215 24.52 12.91 -7.35
CA SER A 215 23.37 12.23 -7.94
C SER A 215 22.50 13.32 -8.56
N GLU A 216 22.36 13.33 -9.89
CA GLU A 216 21.40 14.21 -10.55
C GLU A 216 20.04 14.10 -9.85
N GLN A 217 19.44 15.23 -9.48
CA GLN A 217 18.11 15.21 -8.90
C GLN A 217 17.18 14.49 -9.87
N PRO A 218 16.40 13.50 -9.41
CA PRO A 218 15.64 12.68 -10.32
C PRO A 218 14.54 13.52 -10.97
N GLN A 219 14.71 13.79 -12.26
CA GLN A 219 13.87 14.54 -13.20
C GLN A 219 12.36 14.17 -13.21
N ARG A 220 11.94 13.14 -12.45
CA ARG A 220 10.56 12.65 -12.38
C ARG A 220 9.69 13.28 -11.28
N GLU A 221 10.28 13.84 -10.22
CA GLU A 221 9.51 14.58 -9.19
C GLU A 221 8.77 15.77 -9.80
N THR A 222 9.46 16.46 -10.71
CA THR A 222 8.91 17.55 -11.51
C THR A 222 7.79 17.07 -12.43
N ASP A 223 7.90 15.90 -13.06
CA ASP A 223 6.88 15.41 -14.00
C ASP A 223 5.51 15.18 -13.35
N ALA A 224 5.46 14.64 -12.14
CA ALA A 224 4.20 14.40 -11.42
C ALA A 224 3.53 15.71 -11.01
N LEU A 225 4.32 16.64 -10.46
CA LEU A 225 3.84 17.97 -10.07
C LEU A 225 3.42 18.80 -11.30
N ILE A 226 4.18 18.76 -12.39
CA ILE A 226 3.88 19.44 -13.65
C ILE A 226 2.55 18.96 -14.24
N ARG A 227 2.20 17.67 -14.09
CA ARG A 227 0.90 17.13 -14.55
C ARG A 227 -0.28 17.68 -13.74
N LEU A 228 -0.08 17.94 -12.45
CA LEU A 228 -1.11 18.48 -11.56
C LEU A 228 -1.14 20.01 -11.59
N LEU A 229 -0.06 20.65 -12.01
CA LEU A 229 0.08 22.10 -12.02
C LEU A 229 -1.05 22.85 -12.73
N PRO A 230 -1.59 22.39 -13.88
CA PRO A 230 -2.73 23.04 -14.52
C PRO A 230 -4.01 23.02 -13.67
N LEU A 231 -4.14 22.05 -12.76
CA LEU A 231 -5.29 21.92 -11.88
C LEU A 231 -5.12 22.74 -10.59
N ILE A 232 -3.89 22.92 -10.12
CA ILE A 232 -3.55 23.72 -8.94
C ILE A 232 -3.91 25.19 -9.19
N GLY A 233 -4.69 25.79 -8.29
CA GLY A 233 -5.08 27.20 -8.37
C GLY A 233 -5.96 27.59 -9.56
N SER A 234 -6.42 26.64 -10.38
CA SER A 234 -7.29 26.92 -11.55
C SER A 234 -8.71 27.32 -11.15
N SER A 235 -9.27 26.68 -10.11
CA SER A 235 -10.57 26.99 -9.53
C SER A 235 -10.67 26.45 -8.10
N SER A 236 -11.69 26.91 -7.35
CA SER A 236 -12.00 26.38 -6.01
C SER A 236 -12.38 24.89 -6.05
N ILE A 237 -13.09 24.45 -7.10
CA ILE A 237 -13.51 23.06 -7.27
C ILE A 237 -12.29 22.16 -7.48
N SER A 238 -11.43 22.54 -8.43
CA SER A 238 -10.22 21.76 -8.74
C SER A 238 -9.31 21.64 -7.51
N THR A 239 -9.09 22.75 -6.80
CA THR A 239 -8.27 22.77 -5.58
C THR A 239 -8.88 21.91 -4.48
N THR A 240 -10.21 21.97 -4.28
CA THR A 240 -10.90 21.15 -3.27
C THR A 240 -10.79 19.66 -3.59
N CYS A 241 -10.96 19.27 -4.86
CA CYS A 241 -10.79 17.88 -5.30
C CYS A 241 -9.34 17.40 -5.07
N LEU A 242 -8.34 18.20 -5.45
CA LEU A 242 -6.92 17.88 -5.24
C LEU A 242 -6.56 17.69 -3.77
N VAL A 243 -6.99 18.61 -2.89
CA VAL A 243 -6.77 18.51 -1.45
C VAL A 243 -7.53 17.31 -0.87
N GLY A 244 -8.74 17.02 -1.33
CA GLY A 244 -9.49 15.83 -0.91
C GLY A 244 -8.80 14.52 -1.31
N ILE A 245 -8.22 14.45 -2.51
CA ILE A 245 -7.43 13.30 -2.97
C ILE A 245 -6.18 13.13 -2.10
N THR A 246 -5.38 14.19 -1.99
CA THR A 246 -4.00 14.13 -1.47
C THR A 246 -3.92 14.24 0.05
N GLY A 247 -4.85 14.95 0.66
CA GLY A 247 -4.94 15.17 2.11
C GLY A 247 -5.90 14.22 2.83
N VAL A 248 -6.77 13.50 2.13
CA VAL A 248 -7.74 12.61 2.78
C VAL A 248 -7.72 11.20 2.20
N LEU A 249 -8.11 11.04 0.93
CA LEU A 249 -8.35 9.70 0.37
C LEU A 249 -7.06 8.88 0.25
N ALA A 250 -5.99 9.46 -0.29
CA ALA A 250 -4.71 8.76 -0.43
C ALA A 250 -4.07 8.43 0.93
N PRO A 251 -3.92 9.37 1.89
CA PRO A 251 -3.40 9.04 3.22
C PRO A 251 -4.24 7.97 3.94
N LEU A 252 -5.57 8.07 3.90
CA LEU A 252 -6.44 7.08 4.53
C LEU A 252 -6.21 5.68 3.95
N LEU A 253 -6.19 5.57 2.62
CA LEU A 253 -5.93 4.30 1.93
C LEU A 253 -4.54 3.75 2.27
N GLU A 254 -3.51 4.55 2.00
CA GLU A 254 -2.12 4.13 2.06
C GLU A 254 -1.72 3.78 3.51
N GLU A 255 -2.07 4.61 4.50
CA GLU A 255 -1.74 4.30 5.90
C GLU A 255 -2.49 3.09 6.44
N THR A 256 -3.76 2.88 6.03
CA THR A 256 -4.50 1.69 6.46
C THR A 256 -3.85 0.41 5.91
N VAL A 257 -3.41 0.41 4.66
CA VAL A 257 -2.76 -0.75 4.03
C VAL A 257 -1.34 -0.96 4.58
N PHE A 258 -0.50 0.08 4.57
CA PHE A 258 0.92 -0.08 4.90
C PHE A 258 1.20 -0.10 6.40
N ARG A 259 0.51 0.73 7.20
CA ARG A 259 0.72 0.82 8.67
C ARG A 259 -0.27 -0.07 9.39
N GLY A 260 -1.55 0.10 9.09
CA GLY A 260 -2.65 -0.63 9.74
C GLY A 260 -2.58 -2.14 9.50
N PHE A 261 -2.20 -2.56 8.30
CA PHE A 261 -2.13 -3.97 7.94
C PHE A 261 -0.70 -4.50 7.79
N LEU A 262 0.08 -4.05 6.79
CA LEU A 262 1.37 -4.66 6.45
C LEU A 262 2.38 -4.57 7.59
N MET A 263 2.64 -3.37 8.10
CA MET A 263 3.61 -3.14 9.19
C MET A 263 3.22 -3.92 10.44
N VAL A 264 1.97 -3.81 10.88
CA VAL A 264 1.41 -4.56 12.02
C VAL A 264 1.63 -6.06 11.83
N SER A 265 1.28 -6.59 10.66
CA SER A 265 1.44 -8.01 10.34
C SER A 265 2.90 -8.46 10.44
N LEU A 266 3.83 -7.65 9.93
CA LEU A 266 5.26 -7.96 9.98
C LEU A 266 5.80 -8.05 11.42
N THR A 267 5.16 -7.39 12.39
CA THR A 267 5.58 -7.49 13.81
C THR A 267 5.39 -8.88 14.41
N LYS A 268 4.63 -9.76 13.75
CA LYS A 268 4.50 -11.16 14.14
C LYS A 268 5.81 -11.96 14.00
N TRP A 269 6.65 -11.58 13.03
CA TRP A 269 7.88 -12.30 12.70
C TRP A 269 9.15 -11.47 12.90
N PHE A 270 9.03 -10.15 12.94
CA PHE A 270 10.16 -9.22 13.04
C PHE A 270 9.99 -8.25 14.23
N PRO A 271 11.09 -7.76 14.83
CA PRO A 271 11.01 -6.65 15.77
C PRO A 271 10.39 -5.40 15.14
N THR A 272 9.67 -4.60 15.92
CA THR A 272 8.92 -3.43 15.44
C THR A 272 9.75 -2.47 14.58
N PRO A 273 11.00 -2.10 14.93
CA PRO A 273 11.83 -1.26 14.06
C PRO A 273 12.09 -1.88 12.69
N VAL A 274 12.30 -3.19 12.61
CA VAL A 274 12.52 -3.90 11.34
C VAL A 274 11.22 -3.92 10.52
N SER A 275 10.08 -4.15 11.16
CA SER A 275 8.76 -4.09 10.50
C SER A 275 8.45 -2.70 9.94
N VAL A 276 8.85 -1.63 10.63
CA VAL A 276 8.77 -0.24 10.15
C VAL A 276 9.59 -0.07 8.89
N LEU A 277 10.88 -0.46 8.90
CA LEU A 277 11.76 -0.30 7.74
C LEU A 277 11.30 -1.13 6.53
N LEU A 278 10.87 -2.38 6.76
CA LEU A 278 10.35 -3.23 5.69
C LEU A 278 9.07 -2.65 5.07
N SER A 279 8.12 -2.20 5.90
CA SER A 279 6.90 -1.57 5.39
C SER A 279 7.21 -0.26 4.65
N ALA A 280 8.13 0.55 5.16
CA ALA A 280 8.58 1.79 4.48
C ALA A 280 9.23 1.51 3.12
N ALA A 281 10.03 0.44 3.00
CA ALA A 281 10.61 0.04 1.73
C ALA A 281 9.54 -0.41 0.72
N VAL A 282 8.58 -1.22 1.17
CA VAL A 282 7.46 -1.66 0.30
C VAL A 282 6.60 -0.47 -0.12
N PHE A 283 6.32 0.47 0.78
CA PHE A 283 5.63 1.73 0.49
C PHE A 283 6.36 2.53 -0.59
N ALA A 284 7.67 2.76 -0.46
CA ALA A 284 8.46 3.49 -1.43
C ALA A 284 8.54 2.77 -2.80
N LEU A 285 8.71 1.45 -2.81
CA LEU A 285 8.72 0.66 -4.05
C LEU A 285 7.36 0.67 -4.77
N ALA A 286 6.25 0.67 -4.01
CA ALA A 286 4.91 0.68 -4.57
C ALA A 286 4.63 1.95 -5.39
N HIS A 287 5.36 3.05 -5.15
CA HIS A 287 5.24 4.29 -5.92
C HIS A 287 5.82 4.18 -7.33
N LEU A 288 6.65 3.16 -7.61
CA LEU A 288 7.26 2.93 -8.94
C LEU A 288 8.06 4.15 -9.47
N THR A 289 8.57 4.98 -8.56
CA THR A 289 9.40 6.15 -8.83
C THR A 289 10.78 5.97 -8.19
N PRO A 290 11.73 5.26 -8.83
CA PRO A 290 13.03 4.93 -8.22
C PRO A 290 13.83 6.15 -7.71
N GLY A 291 13.65 7.31 -8.34
CA GLY A 291 14.28 8.56 -7.91
C GLY A 291 13.75 9.11 -6.59
N GLU A 292 12.47 8.90 -6.30
CA GLU A 292 11.83 9.36 -5.05
C GLU A 292 12.02 8.37 -3.90
N PHE A 293 12.63 7.20 -4.17
CA PHE A 293 12.74 6.13 -3.20
C PHE A 293 13.37 6.58 -1.87
N PRO A 294 14.51 7.30 -1.83
CA PRO A 294 15.09 7.73 -0.56
C PRO A 294 14.14 8.61 0.27
N GLN A 295 13.48 9.56 -0.37
CA GLN A 295 12.54 10.50 0.24
C GLN A 295 11.31 9.77 0.78
N LEU A 296 10.70 8.91 -0.05
CA LEU A 296 9.54 8.10 0.32
C LEU A 296 9.86 7.07 1.41
N PHE A 297 11.07 6.51 1.41
CA PHE A 297 11.53 5.59 2.43
C PHE A 297 11.70 6.29 3.79
N VAL A 298 12.28 7.49 3.81
CA VAL A 298 12.45 8.30 5.03
C VAL A 298 11.10 8.73 5.58
N LEU A 299 10.23 9.30 4.74
CA LEU A 299 8.85 9.62 5.12
C LEU A 299 8.15 8.36 5.65
N GLY A 300 8.32 7.25 4.94
CA GLY A 300 7.68 5.99 5.27
C GLY A 300 8.08 5.45 6.64
N THR A 301 9.35 5.65 7.00
CA THR A 301 9.94 5.30 8.29
C THR A 301 9.39 6.18 9.40
N ALA A 302 9.31 7.50 9.19
CA ALA A 302 8.75 8.45 10.17
C ALA A 302 7.28 8.13 10.48
N LEU A 303 6.47 7.84 9.44
CA LEU A 303 5.08 7.41 9.57
C LEU A 303 4.98 6.12 10.40
N GLY A 304 5.81 5.11 10.10
CA GLY A 304 5.81 3.84 10.82
C GLY A 304 6.17 3.98 12.31
N PHE A 305 7.21 4.76 12.64
CA PHE A 305 7.58 5.00 14.04
C PHE A 305 6.54 5.83 14.80
N SER A 306 5.92 6.83 14.16
CA SER A 306 4.83 7.60 14.78
C SER A 306 3.64 6.71 15.13
N TYR A 307 3.32 5.72 14.28
CA TYR A 307 2.27 4.75 14.55
C TYR A 307 2.67 3.72 15.61
N ALA A 308 3.91 3.25 15.60
CA ALA A 308 4.44 2.35 16.64
C ALA A 308 4.39 2.99 18.04
N GLN A 309 4.70 4.29 18.14
CA GLN A 309 4.60 5.04 19.37
C GLN A 309 3.15 5.24 19.82
N THR A 310 2.26 5.70 18.93
CA THR A 310 0.92 6.15 19.32
C THR A 310 -0.16 5.08 19.31
N ARG A 311 0.05 3.98 18.59
CA ARG A 311 -0.96 2.93 18.34
C ARG A 311 -2.28 3.50 17.77
N ASN A 312 -2.19 4.58 17.00
CA ASN A 312 -3.34 5.28 16.45
C ASN A 312 -3.07 5.68 15.00
N LEU A 313 -3.91 5.21 14.06
CA LEU A 313 -3.72 5.47 12.63
C LEU A 313 -3.93 6.94 12.26
N LEU A 314 -4.62 7.72 13.10
CA LEU A 314 -4.75 9.16 12.88
C LEU A 314 -3.38 9.86 12.87
N THR A 315 -2.40 9.39 13.65
CA THR A 315 -1.05 9.97 13.70
C THR A 315 -0.36 9.94 12.33
N PRO A 316 -0.09 8.76 11.73
CA PRO A 316 0.54 8.72 10.41
C PRO A 316 -0.36 9.29 9.31
N ILE A 317 -1.68 9.12 9.38
CA ILE A 317 -2.61 9.73 8.38
C ILE A 317 -2.45 11.24 8.37
N THR A 318 -2.35 11.87 9.55
CA THR A 318 -2.18 13.32 9.68
C THR A 318 -0.84 13.77 9.12
N ILE A 319 0.26 13.11 9.48
CA ILE A 319 1.60 13.42 8.94
C ILE A 319 1.59 13.32 7.41
N HIS A 320 1.05 12.22 6.87
CA HIS A 320 1.03 11.97 5.44
C HIS A 320 0.11 12.98 4.70
N ALA A 321 -1.04 13.32 5.27
CA ALA A 321 -1.93 14.35 4.74
C ALA A 321 -1.25 15.72 4.67
N PHE A 322 -0.54 16.13 5.73
CA PHE A 322 0.20 17.38 5.75
C PHE A 322 1.39 17.37 4.78
N TRP A 323 2.09 16.25 4.65
CA TRP A 323 3.18 16.09 3.68
C TRP A 323 2.67 16.30 2.25
N ASN A 324 1.61 15.58 1.86
CA ASN A 324 1.07 15.63 0.51
C ASN A 324 0.37 16.96 0.20
N SER A 325 -0.40 17.50 1.16
CA SER A 325 -1.15 18.74 0.95
C SER A 325 -0.26 19.97 1.07
N GLY A 326 0.82 19.92 1.87
CA GLY A 326 1.71 21.05 2.10
C GLY A 326 2.33 21.57 0.81
N VAL A 327 2.76 20.66 -0.08
CA VAL A 327 3.27 21.02 -1.41
C VAL A 327 2.18 21.71 -2.24
N ILE A 328 0.99 21.13 -2.34
CA ILE A 328 -0.11 21.68 -3.16
C ILE A 328 -0.57 23.05 -2.64
N LEU A 329 -0.70 23.20 -1.32
CA LEU A 329 -1.12 24.45 -0.69
C LEU A 329 -0.05 25.54 -0.86
N LEU A 330 1.23 25.20 -0.74
CA LEU A 330 2.34 26.12 -1.00
C LEU A 330 2.34 26.61 -2.45
N LEU A 331 2.22 25.68 -3.41
CA LEU A 331 2.17 26.02 -4.83
C LEU A 331 0.93 26.87 -5.16
N THR A 332 -0.23 26.54 -4.58
CA THR A 332 -1.45 27.34 -4.72
C THR A 332 -1.25 28.76 -4.17
N PHE A 333 -0.65 28.88 -2.98
CA PHE A 333 -0.36 30.18 -2.38
C PHE A 333 0.56 31.04 -3.24
N LEU A 334 1.67 30.47 -3.74
CA LEU A 334 2.60 31.17 -4.62
C LEU A 334 1.93 31.61 -5.92
N GLN A 335 1.10 30.77 -6.52
CA GLN A 335 0.34 31.12 -7.72
C GLN A 335 -0.68 32.25 -7.46
N LEU A 336 -1.34 32.25 -6.29
CA LEU A 336 -2.23 33.35 -5.87
C LEU A 336 -1.47 34.67 -5.65
N GLN A 337 -0.17 34.62 -5.32
CA GLN A 337 0.70 35.80 -5.25
C GLN A 337 1.23 36.25 -6.63
N GLY A 338 0.90 35.53 -7.71
CA GLY A 338 1.28 35.88 -9.07
C GLY A 338 2.63 35.33 -9.55
N TYR A 339 3.23 34.37 -8.82
CA TYR A 339 4.45 33.69 -9.29
C TYR A 339 4.14 32.66 -10.38
N ASP A 340 4.95 32.63 -11.44
CA ASP A 340 4.90 31.53 -12.42
C ASP A 340 5.66 30.31 -11.88
N ILE A 341 4.89 29.34 -11.38
CA ILE A 341 5.43 28.10 -10.81
C ILE A 341 6.20 27.28 -11.85
N ARG A 342 5.87 27.39 -13.15
CA ARG A 342 6.58 26.64 -14.21
C ARG A 342 8.00 27.13 -14.36
N GLU A 343 8.20 28.43 -14.27
CA GLU A 343 9.52 29.05 -14.34
C GLU A 343 10.35 28.61 -13.11
N LEU A 344 9.77 28.68 -11.91
CA LEU A 344 10.43 28.26 -10.67
C LEU A 344 10.88 26.80 -10.68
N LEU A 345 10.03 25.89 -11.18
CA LEU A 345 10.33 24.45 -11.25
C LEU A 345 11.30 24.06 -12.39
N GLN A 346 11.48 24.93 -13.38
CA GLN A 346 12.41 24.69 -14.51
C GLN A 346 13.79 25.31 -14.28
N THR A 347 13.89 26.30 -13.39
CA THR A 347 15.15 26.98 -13.03
C THR A 347 15.92 26.32 -11.88
N SER A 348 15.33 25.35 -11.18
CA SER A 348 15.96 24.52 -10.14
C SER A 348 16.44 23.20 -10.71
#